data_AF-A0AAC9KZQ2-F1
#
_entry.id   AF-A0AAC9KZQ2-F1
#
_cell.length_a   1.000
_cell.length_b   1.000
_cell.length_c   1.000
_cell.angle_alpha   90.00
_cell.angle_beta   90.00
_cell.angle_gamma   90.00
#
_symmetry.space_group_name_H-M   'P 1'
#
loop_
_entity.id
_entity.type
_entity.pdbx_description
1 polymer ?
#
loop_
_entity_poly.entity_id
_entity_poly.type
_entity_poly.pdbx_seq_one_letter_code
_entity_poly.pdbx_strand_id
1 'polypeptide(L)'
;MRILVGVCIIALALLGCYLFDKKGQAAQTFFENSESSDMGSDEIVTEGIFSSLKLYASEHRLLVEIKKTLYTLQGLESREFPPLPDYNEEYFNKFFLDLGSERSKDLIKLFGRVKNEQNNKFKSEVYWLYLCIRDLYSPDIKYSGEKGSPEYDRFMPRPTAYQQYLKVKREIERNTFNMVVLY
;
A
#
# COMPACT_ATOMS: atom_id res chain seq x y z
N MET A 1 25.45 -31.53 -20.52
CA MET A 1 24.17 -31.08 -19.92
C MET A 1 24.34 -30.19 -18.68
N ARG A 2 25.23 -30.49 -17.72
CA ARG A 2 25.37 -29.69 -16.48
C ARG A 2 25.81 -28.23 -16.68
N ILE A 3 26.67 -27.94 -17.66
CA ILE A 3 27.15 -26.57 -17.95
C ILE A 3 26.03 -25.70 -18.55
N LEU A 4 25.18 -26.28 -19.40
CA LEU A 4 24.05 -25.56 -20.03
C LEU A 4 23.01 -25.13 -19.00
N VAL A 5 22.73 -25.99 -18.01
CA VAL A 5 21.80 -25.68 -16.91
C VAL A 5 22.33 -24.56 -16.02
N GLY A 6 23.63 -24.55 -15.72
CA GLY A 6 24.26 -23.47 -14.94
C GLY A 6 24.19 -22.12 -15.64
N VAL A 7 24.44 -22.08 -16.96
CA VAL A 7 24.34 -20.85 -17.76
C VAL A 7 22.90 -20.34 -17.83
N CYS A 8 21.90 -21.23 -17.94
CA CYS A 8 20.48 -20.84 -17.91
C CYS A 8 20.07 -20.23 -16.57
N ILE A 9 20.53 -20.77 -15.43
CA ILE A 9 20.19 -20.21 -14.11
C ILE A 9 20.80 -18.82 -13.93
N ILE A 10 22.05 -18.61 -14.38
CA ILE A 10 22.71 -17.29 -14.31
C ILE A 10 21.97 -16.28 -15.22
N ALA A 11 21.58 -16.68 -16.43
CA ALA A 11 20.82 -15.82 -17.34
C ALA A 11 19.46 -15.43 -16.75
N LEU A 12 18.74 -16.36 -16.11
CA LEU A 12 17.47 -16.08 -15.45
C LEU A 12 17.62 -15.19 -14.22
N ALA A 13 18.69 -15.36 -13.44
CA ALA A 13 18.99 -14.49 -12.31
C ALA A 13 19.32 -13.06 -12.76
N LEU A 14 20.16 -12.91 -13.79
CA LEU A 14 20.49 -11.61 -14.38
C LEU A 14 19.27 -10.94 -15.02
N LEU A 15 18.40 -11.70 -15.68
CA LEU A 15 17.15 -11.20 -16.25
C LEU A 15 16.17 -10.77 -15.15
N GLY A 16 16.09 -11.53 -14.05
CA GLY A 16 15.32 -11.16 -12.86
C GLY A 16 15.82 -9.86 -12.22
N CYS A 17 17.14 -9.71 -12.05
CA CYS A 17 17.75 -8.47 -11.58
C CYS A 17 17.50 -7.30 -12.53
N TYR A 18 17.63 -7.50 -13.84
CA TYR A 18 17.38 -6.48 -14.85
C TYR A 18 15.92 -6.00 -14.89
N LEU A 19 14.96 -6.93 -14.74
CA LEU A 19 13.55 -6.60 -14.66
C LEU A 19 13.19 -5.91 -13.35
N PHE A 20 13.81 -6.29 -12.24
CA PHE A 20 13.64 -5.65 -10.94
C PHE A 20 14.18 -4.21 -10.96
N ASP A 21 15.36 -4.01 -11.54
CA ASP A 21 15.99 -2.69 -11.69
C ASP A 21 15.18 -1.77 -12.61
N LYS A 22 14.60 -2.31 -13.70
CA LYS A 22 13.66 -1.55 -14.55
C LYS A 22 12.35 -1.17 -13.84
N LYS A 23 11.81 -2.03 -12.98
CA LYS A 23 10.66 -1.68 -12.13
C LYS A 23 11.04 -0.56 -11.15
N GLY A 24 12.23 -0.63 -10.57
CA GLY A 24 12.81 0.43 -9.75
C GLY A 24 12.95 1.75 -10.50
N GLN A 25 13.50 1.73 -11.72
CA GLN A 25 13.66 2.91 -12.58
C GLN A 25 12.33 3.51 -13.05
N ALA A 26 11.33 2.68 -13.40
CA ALA A 26 10.00 3.19 -13.76
C ALA A 26 9.32 3.89 -12.57
N ALA A 27 9.47 3.34 -11.37
CA ALA A 27 9.04 4.00 -10.14
C ALA A 27 9.83 5.29 -9.90
N GLN A 28 11.15 5.30 -10.14
CA GLN A 28 12.03 6.46 -9.99
C GLN A 28 11.67 7.61 -10.94
N THR A 29 11.40 7.34 -12.23
CA THR A 29 10.94 8.36 -13.19
C THR A 29 9.58 8.95 -12.84
N PHE A 30 8.74 8.22 -12.10
CA PHE A 30 7.50 8.76 -11.51
C PHE A 30 7.78 9.67 -10.30
N PHE A 31 8.81 9.34 -9.50
CA PHE A 31 9.19 10.12 -8.33
C PHE A 31 9.90 11.43 -8.69
N GLU A 32 10.74 11.46 -9.74
CA GLU A 32 11.44 12.69 -10.18
C GLU A 32 10.45 13.78 -10.65
N ASN A 33 9.33 13.41 -11.27
CA ASN A 33 8.27 14.37 -11.62
C ASN A 33 7.46 14.87 -10.40
N SER A 34 7.58 14.22 -9.24
CA SER A 34 6.96 14.65 -7.98
C SER A 34 7.92 15.43 -7.06
N GLU A 35 9.20 15.53 -7.46
CA GLU A 35 10.28 16.19 -6.75
C GLU A 35 10.47 17.65 -7.19
N SER A 36 9.43 18.31 -7.73
CA SER A 36 9.42 19.77 -7.83
C SER A 36 9.34 20.36 -6.42
N SER A 37 10.52 20.53 -5.85
CA SER A 37 10.86 21.32 -4.68
C SER A 37 10.13 22.67 -4.69
N ASP A 38 9.62 23.05 -3.51
CA ASP A 38 9.13 24.40 -3.13
C ASP A 38 7.63 24.69 -3.29
N MET A 39 6.77 23.67 -3.40
CA MET A 39 5.33 23.87 -3.20
C MET A 39 4.99 23.97 -1.71
N GLY A 40 4.30 25.05 -1.32
CA GLY A 40 3.84 25.26 0.06
C GLY A 40 2.90 24.13 0.51
N SER A 41 2.81 23.87 1.82
CA SER A 41 1.97 22.78 2.37
C SER A 41 0.49 22.85 1.96
N ASP A 42 0.05 24.04 1.57
CA ASP A 42 -1.33 24.39 1.24
C ASP A 42 -1.60 24.38 -0.27
N GLU A 43 -0.56 24.13 -1.09
CA GLU A 43 -0.71 24.01 -2.53
C GLU A 43 -1.34 22.66 -2.90
N ILE A 44 -2.28 22.68 -3.84
CA ILE A 44 -2.98 21.49 -4.32
C ILE A 44 -2.24 20.92 -5.52
N VAL A 45 -1.94 19.62 -5.47
CA VAL A 45 -1.37 18.88 -6.59
C VAL A 45 -2.45 18.67 -7.64
N THR A 46 -2.22 19.21 -8.85
CA THR A 46 -3.17 19.21 -9.96
C THR A 46 -2.82 18.21 -11.06
N GLU A 47 -1.63 17.60 -10.99
CA GLU A 47 -1.13 16.67 -12.01
C GLU A 47 -1.06 15.23 -11.49
N GLY A 48 -0.96 14.27 -12.42
CA GLY A 48 -0.81 12.85 -12.12
C GLY A 48 -2.12 12.12 -11.79
N ILE A 49 -1.99 10.83 -11.48
CA ILE A 49 -3.12 9.89 -11.32
C ILE A 49 -4.07 10.23 -10.18
N PHE A 50 -3.61 11.02 -9.19
CA PHE A 50 -4.38 11.41 -8.02
C PHE A 50 -4.86 12.87 -8.06
N SER A 51 -4.72 13.56 -9.20
CA SER A 51 -5.19 14.94 -9.40
C SER A 51 -6.68 15.13 -9.04
N SER A 52 -7.52 14.12 -9.33
CA SER A 52 -8.95 14.12 -8.99
C SER A 52 -9.22 14.13 -7.47
N LEU A 53 -8.25 13.70 -6.65
CA LEU A 53 -8.33 13.74 -5.19
C LEU A 53 -7.97 15.12 -4.61
N LYS A 54 -7.48 16.05 -5.43
CA LYS A 54 -7.10 17.42 -5.04
C LYS A 54 -6.20 17.45 -3.80
N LEU A 55 -5.23 16.54 -3.70
CA LEU A 55 -4.37 16.41 -2.53
C LEU A 55 -3.53 17.68 -2.32
N TYR A 56 -3.37 18.10 -1.07
CA TYR A 56 -2.34 19.08 -0.75
C TYR A 56 -0.94 18.47 -0.97
N ALA A 57 0.08 19.29 -1.22
CA ALA A 57 1.45 18.83 -1.44
C ALA A 57 1.96 17.93 -0.30
N SER A 58 1.59 18.26 0.94
CA SER A 58 1.89 17.45 2.13
C SER A 58 1.20 16.09 2.13
N GLU A 59 -0.08 16.03 1.74
CA GLU A 59 -0.86 14.79 1.60
C GLU A 59 -0.30 13.92 0.47
N HIS A 60 0.04 14.53 -0.67
CA HIS A 60 0.64 13.82 -1.81
C HIS A 60 1.99 13.20 -1.45
N ARG A 61 2.87 13.96 -0.78
CA ARG A 61 4.17 13.47 -0.31
C ARG A 61 4.02 12.26 0.63
N LEU A 62 3.05 12.31 1.53
CA LEU A 62 2.80 11.20 2.44
C LEU A 62 2.24 9.97 1.71
N LEU A 63 1.37 10.16 0.73
CA LEU A 63 0.89 9.06 -0.13
C LEU A 63 2.04 8.40 -0.91
N VAL A 64 3.00 9.20 -1.38
CA VAL A 64 4.26 8.73 -2.00
C VAL A 64 5.08 7.88 -1.02
N GLU A 65 5.18 8.28 0.25
CA GLU A 65 5.90 7.50 1.27
C GLU A 65 5.21 6.19 1.61
N ILE A 66 3.88 6.16 1.68
CA ILE A 66 3.11 4.91 1.82
C ILE A 66 3.46 3.96 0.67
N LYS A 67 3.45 4.46 -0.58
CA LYS A 67 3.84 3.66 -1.76
C LYS A 67 5.28 3.13 -1.65
N LYS A 68 6.24 4.00 -1.35
CA LYS A 68 7.66 3.60 -1.18
C LYS A 68 7.82 2.52 -0.10
N THR A 69 7.03 2.60 0.96
CA THR A 69 7.03 1.60 2.05
C THR A 69 6.49 0.25 1.56
N LEU A 70 5.44 0.22 0.74
CA LEU A 70 4.94 -1.01 0.12
C LEU A 70 5.95 -1.62 -0.85
N TYR A 71 6.61 -0.81 -1.68
CA TYR A 71 7.70 -1.28 -2.56
C TYR A 71 8.84 -1.91 -1.76
N THR A 72 9.22 -1.29 -0.65
CA THR A 72 10.23 -1.83 0.26
C THR A 72 9.78 -3.16 0.88
N LEU A 73 8.51 -3.28 1.27
CA LEU A 73 7.91 -4.51 1.79
C LEU A 73 7.77 -5.64 0.74
N GLN A 74 7.64 -5.31 -0.54
CA GLN A 74 7.61 -6.29 -1.64
C GLN A 74 8.96 -7.00 -1.81
N GLY A 75 10.06 -6.28 -1.64
CA GLY A 75 11.43 -6.78 -1.87
C GLY A 75 12.14 -7.34 -0.64
N LEU A 76 11.57 -7.21 0.56
CA LEU A 76 12.20 -7.64 1.81
C LEU A 76 11.62 -8.96 2.33
N GLU A 77 12.47 -9.98 2.46
CA GLU A 77 12.27 -11.03 3.46
C GLU A 77 12.59 -10.41 4.84
N SER A 78 11.59 -9.80 5.46
CA SER A 78 11.72 -9.30 6.83
C SER A 78 11.24 -10.37 7.83
N ARG A 79 11.92 -10.49 8.97
CA ARG A 79 11.40 -11.29 10.11
C ARG A 79 10.11 -10.73 10.69
N GLU A 80 9.85 -9.42 10.49
CA GLU A 80 8.73 -8.72 11.12
C GLU A 80 7.44 -8.78 10.30
N PHE A 81 7.55 -8.87 8.97
CA PHE A 81 6.40 -8.91 8.06
C PHE A 81 6.62 -9.96 6.98
N PRO A 82 5.61 -10.77 6.65
CA PRO A 82 5.65 -11.59 5.45
C PRO A 82 5.93 -10.69 4.23
N PRO A 83 6.71 -11.16 3.24
CA PRO A 83 6.84 -10.42 1.99
C PRO A 83 5.46 -10.21 1.37
N LEU A 84 5.29 -9.08 0.65
CA LEU A 84 4.12 -8.79 -0.17
C LEU A 84 4.45 -9.06 -1.66
N PRO A 85 4.67 -10.32 -2.08
CA PRO A 85 5.07 -10.63 -3.46
C PRO A 85 3.98 -10.23 -4.47
N ASP A 86 2.73 -10.14 -4.01
CA ASP A 86 1.55 -9.79 -4.76
C ASP A 86 1.22 -8.29 -4.72
N TYR A 87 2.17 -7.42 -4.32
CA TYR A 87 1.96 -5.97 -4.41
C TYR A 87 1.60 -5.54 -5.84
N ASN A 88 0.43 -4.93 -5.98
CA ASN A 88 -0.13 -4.43 -7.22
C ASN A 88 -0.46 -2.94 -7.05
N GLU A 89 0.29 -2.10 -7.75
CA GLU A 89 0.13 -0.66 -7.71
C GLU A 89 -1.22 -0.20 -8.29
N GLU A 90 -1.77 -0.91 -9.28
CA GLU A 90 -3.09 -0.60 -9.84
C GLU A 90 -4.19 -0.75 -8.78
N TYR A 91 -4.12 -1.80 -7.95
CA TYR A 91 -5.05 -2.00 -6.84
C TYR A 91 -4.94 -0.89 -5.80
N PHE A 92 -3.71 -0.48 -5.48
CA PHE A 92 -3.46 0.65 -4.59
C PHE A 92 -4.07 1.94 -5.15
N ASN A 93 -3.78 2.28 -6.40
CA ASN A 93 -4.27 3.50 -7.04
C ASN A 93 -5.80 3.49 -7.11
N LYS A 94 -6.38 2.39 -7.56
CA LYS A 94 -7.83 2.22 -7.65
C LYS A 94 -8.52 2.36 -6.30
N PHE A 95 -7.93 1.85 -5.22
CA PHE A 95 -8.49 2.02 -3.87
C PHE A 95 -8.68 3.50 -3.49
N PHE A 96 -7.63 4.31 -3.59
CA PHE A 96 -7.71 5.73 -3.24
C PHE A 96 -8.61 6.53 -4.20
N LEU A 97 -8.68 6.13 -5.48
CA LEU A 97 -9.61 6.73 -6.42
C LEU A 97 -11.08 6.39 -6.08
N ASP A 98 -11.37 5.13 -5.79
CA ASP A 98 -12.72 4.65 -5.44
C ASP A 98 -13.22 5.22 -4.11
N LEU A 99 -12.33 5.57 -3.18
CA LEU A 99 -12.69 6.26 -1.94
C LEU A 99 -13.16 7.69 -2.16
N GLY A 100 -12.67 8.33 -3.22
CA GLY A 100 -12.87 9.75 -3.51
C GLY A 100 -12.05 10.69 -2.61
N SER A 101 -12.04 11.96 -2.97
CA SER A 101 -11.19 13.01 -2.37
C SER A 101 -11.25 13.04 -0.83
N GLU A 102 -12.43 13.18 -0.25
CA GLU A 102 -12.56 13.40 1.20
C GLU A 102 -12.00 12.24 2.03
N ARG A 103 -12.37 11.00 1.68
CA ARG A 103 -11.97 9.81 2.45
C ARG A 103 -10.51 9.44 2.22
N SER A 104 -10.01 9.63 1.00
CA SER A 104 -8.59 9.44 0.71
C SER A 104 -7.73 10.41 1.50
N LYS A 105 -8.11 11.69 1.56
CA LYS A 105 -7.41 12.68 2.40
C LYS A 105 -7.48 12.33 3.89
N ASP A 106 -8.64 11.93 4.38
CA ASP A 106 -8.81 11.52 5.79
C ASP A 106 -7.86 10.35 6.13
N LEU A 107 -7.85 9.31 5.29
CA LEU A 107 -6.98 8.15 5.49
C LEU A 107 -5.50 8.53 5.42
N ILE A 108 -5.08 9.34 4.44
CA ILE A 108 -3.71 9.84 4.32
C ILE A 108 -3.31 10.60 5.58
N LYS A 109 -4.17 11.49 6.10
CA LYS A 109 -3.89 12.23 7.34
C LYS A 109 -3.70 11.31 8.55
N LEU A 110 -4.46 10.22 8.65
CA LEU A 110 -4.28 9.23 9.71
C LEU A 110 -2.88 8.59 9.66
N PHE A 111 -2.43 8.20 8.47
CA PHE A 111 -1.07 7.71 8.27
C PHE A 111 0.00 8.73 8.66
N GLY A 112 -0.27 10.03 8.47
CA GLY A 112 0.65 11.10 8.83
C GLY A 112 0.84 11.21 10.33
N ARG A 113 -0.24 11.00 11.10
CA ARG A 113 -0.18 10.93 12.57
C ARG A 113 0.63 9.73 13.03
N VAL A 114 0.38 8.54 12.47
CA VAL A 114 1.12 7.31 12.81
C VAL A 114 2.62 7.47 12.55
N LYS A 115 2.98 8.06 11.39
CA LYS A 115 4.38 8.29 11.02
C LYS A 115 5.11 9.17 12.02
N ASN A 116 4.46 10.22 12.52
CA ASN A 116 5.06 11.15 13.47
C ASN A 116 5.26 10.54 14.87
N GLU A 117 4.49 9.51 15.21
CA GLU A 117 4.58 8.83 16.52
C GLU A 117 5.68 7.76 16.55
N GLN A 118 5.67 6.80 15.60
CA GLN A 118 6.57 5.63 15.62
C GLN A 118 6.77 5.04 14.21
N ASN A 119 8.03 4.97 13.73
CA ASN A 119 8.34 4.51 12.37
C ASN A 119 7.99 3.02 12.11
N ASN A 120 8.23 2.13 13.07
CA ASN A 120 7.89 0.70 12.92
C ASN A 120 6.36 0.48 12.85
N LYS A 121 5.60 1.30 13.58
CA LYS A 121 4.14 1.28 13.56
C LYS A 121 3.61 1.74 12.21
N PHE A 122 4.19 2.79 11.61
CA PHE A 122 3.85 3.23 10.26
C PHE A 122 3.97 2.10 9.23
N LYS A 123 5.09 1.37 9.25
CA LYS A 123 5.30 0.22 8.35
C LYS A 123 4.25 -0.88 8.55
N SER A 124 3.88 -1.19 9.80
CA SER A 124 2.83 -2.16 10.11
C SER A 124 1.46 -1.75 9.59
N GLU A 125 1.08 -0.49 9.77
CA GLU A 125 -0.21 0.02 9.30
C GLU A 125 -0.26 0.08 7.76
N VAL A 126 0.87 0.41 7.11
CA VAL A 126 0.97 0.39 5.64
C VAL A 126 0.82 -1.04 5.11
N TYR A 127 1.45 -2.02 5.77
CA TYR A 127 1.27 -3.42 5.46
C TYR A 127 -0.21 -3.85 5.59
N TRP A 128 -0.86 -3.46 6.69
CA TRP A 128 -2.28 -3.76 6.94
C TRP A 128 -3.22 -3.13 5.89
N LEU A 129 -2.95 -1.88 5.50
CA LEU A 129 -3.67 -1.21 4.41
C LEU A 129 -3.63 -2.06 3.15
N TYR A 130 -2.45 -2.54 2.76
CA TYR A 130 -2.34 -3.33 1.54
C TYR A 130 -3.05 -4.67 1.62
N LEU A 131 -3.07 -5.34 2.78
CA LEU A 131 -3.88 -6.54 2.96
C LEU A 131 -5.37 -6.26 2.71
N CYS A 132 -5.89 -5.13 3.20
CA CYS A 132 -7.29 -4.74 2.98
C CYS A 132 -7.58 -4.41 1.50
N ILE A 133 -6.63 -3.78 0.80
CA ILE A 133 -6.71 -3.50 -0.64
C ILE A 133 -6.66 -4.80 -1.45
N ARG A 134 -5.77 -5.72 -1.07
CA ARG A 134 -5.64 -7.01 -1.72
C ARG A 134 -6.91 -7.82 -1.58
N ASP A 135 -7.49 -7.89 -0.38
CA ASP A 135 -8.77 -8.54 -0.15
C ASP A 135 -9.80 -8.00 -1.15
N LEU A 136 -9.90 -6.68 -1.26
CA LEU A 136 -10.87 -6.00 -2.14
C LEU A 136 -10.74 -6.37 -3.62
N TYR A 137 -9.52 -6.43 -4.17
CA TYR A 137 -9.32 -6.52 -5.62
C TYR A 137 -8.81 -7.88 -6.11
N SER A 138 -8.14 -8.67 -5.27
CA SER A 138 -7.57 -9.94 -5.68
C SER A 138 -8.67 -10.90 -6.18
N PRO A 139 -8.56 -11.45 -7.40
CA PRO A 139 -9.53 -12.39 -7.94
C PRO A 139 -9.49 -13.75 -7.21
N ASP A 140 -8.35 -14.10 -6.61
CA ASP A 140 -8.11 -15.42 -6.00
C ASP A 140 -8.67 -15.55 -4.57
N ILE A 141 -9.09 -14.43 -3.97
CA ILE A 141 -9.69 -14.43 -2.64
C ILE A 141 -11.16 -14.78 -2.77
N LYS A 142 -11.47 -16.06 -2.57
CA LYS A 142 -12.84 -16.54 -2.39
C LYS A 142 -13.33 -16.12 -1.01
N TYR A 143 -14.34 -15.25 -0.98
CA TYR A 143 -15.02 -14.83 0.23
C TYR A 143 -15.99 -15.94 0.70
N SER A 144 -15.45 -16.92 1.43
CA SER A 144 -16.25 -17.80 2.31
C SER A 144 -16.38 -17.16 3.69
N GLY A 145 -17.46 -17.44 4.42
CA GLY A 145 -17.58 -17.01 5.82
C GLY A 145 -16.44 -17.55 6.69
N GLU A 146 -16.29 -17.02 7.91
CA GLU A 146 -15.32 -17.53 8.88
C GLU A 146 -15.53 -19.02 9.16
N LYS A 147 -14.43 -19.78 9.26
CA LYS A 147 -14.48 -21.23 9.53
C LYS A 147 -15.19 -21.50 10.86
N GLY A 148 -16.40 -22.07 10.78
CA GLY A 148 -17.25 -22.36 11.94
C GLY A 148 -18.42 -21.40 12.16
N SER A 149 -18.59 -20.38 11.31
CA SER A 149 -19.81 -19.56 11.31
C SER A 149 -20.93 -20.22 10.48
N PRO A 150 -22.22 -19.95 10.78
CA PRO A 150 -23.36 -20.38 9.95
C PRO A 150 -23.34 -19.84 8.50
N GLU A 151 -22.34 -19.04 8.16
CA GLU A 151 -22.17 -18.34 6.89
C GLU A 151 -20.97 -18.87 6.10
N TYR A 152 -20.29 -19.91 6.61
CA TYR A 152 -19.14 -20.52 5.95
C TYR A 152 -19.43 -20.93 4.50
N ASP A 153 -20.63 -21.47 4.24
CA ASP A 153 -21.10 -21.87 2.90
C ASP A 153 -21.85 -20.76 2.15
N ARG A 154 -21.97 -19.55 2.72
CA ARG A 154 -22.65 -18.42 2.07
C ARG A 154 -21.62 -17.60 1.30
N PHE A 155 -21.85 -17.41 0.01
CA PHE A 155 -21.08 -16.46 -0.80
C PHE A 155 -21.21 -15.06 -0.19
N MET A 156 -20.16 -14.60 0.48
CA MET A 156 -20.12 -13.25 1.03
C MET A 156 -19.86 -12.27 -0.12
N PRO A 157 -20.63 -11.18 -0.23
CA PRO A 157 -20.35 -10.16 -1.23
C PRO A 157 -18.96 -9.60 -0.97
N ARG A 158 -18.20 -9.40 -2.04
CA ARG A 158 -16.91 -8.73 -1.99
C ARG A 158 -17.09 -7.38 -1.26
N PRO A 159 -16.24 -7.04 -0.29
CA PRO A 159 -16.34 -5.79 0.44
C PRO A 159 -16.23 -4.61 -0.51
N THR A 160 -16.71 -3.46 -0.07
CA THR A 160 -16.54 -2.20 -0.79
C THR A 160 -15.24 -1.50 -0.36
N ALA A 161 -14.74 -0.59 -1.19
CA ALA A 161 -13.63 0.29 -0.81
C ALA A 161 -13.92 1.03 0.50
N TYR A 162 -15.16 1.50 0.70
CA TYR A 162 -15.58 2.16 1.91
C TYR A 162 -15.49 1.26 3.17
N GLN A 163 -15.93 0.00 3.07
CA GLN A 163 -15.81 -0.94 4.20
C GLN A 163 -14.36 -1.22 4.57
N GLN A 164 -13.47 -1.37 3.59
CA GLN A 164 -12.04 -1.55 3.85
C GLN A 164 -11.41 -0.28 4.43
N TYR A 165 -11.80 0.91 3.96
CA TYR A 165 -11.41 2.18 4.58
C TYR A 165 -11.81 2.23 6.06
N LEU A 166 -13.05 1.87 6.42
CA LEU A 166 -13.49 1.84 7.82
C LEU A 166 -12.73 0.81 8.66
N LYS A 167 -12.27 -0.28 8.06
CA LYS A 167 -11.47 -1.31 8.74
C LYS A 167 -10.06 -0.79 9.04
N VAL A 168 -9.39 -0.22 8.05
CA VAL A 168 -8.05 0.39 8.22
C VAL A 168 -8.11 1.55 9.21
N LYS A 169 -9.09 2.45 9.05
CA LYS A 169 -9.28 3.61 9.94
C LYS A 169 -9.40 3.18 11.40
N ARG A 170 -10.27 2.20 11.70
CA ARG A 170 -10.46 1.69 13.06
C ARG A 170 -9.20 1.06 13.64
N GLU A 171 -8.44 0.33 12.84
CA GLU A 171 -7.20 -0.30 13.30
C GLU A 171 -6.14 0.77 13.65
N ILE A 172 -5.93 1.75 12.77
CA ILE A 172 -5.01 2.86 13.01
C ILE A 172 -5.42 3.65 14.26
N GLU A 173 -6.71 3.95 14.40
CA GLU A 173 -7.23 4.67 15.58
C GLU A 173 -7.02 3.85 16.85
N ARG A 174 -7.35 2.55 16.85
CA ARG A 174 -7.14 1.68 18.01
C ARG A 174 -5.66 1.64 18.43
N ASN A 175 -4.77 1.48 17.48
CA ASN A 175 -3.33 1.34 17.76
C ASN A 175 -2.69 2.68 18.14
N THR A 176 -3.35 3.81 17.85
CA THR A 176 -2.94 5.17 18.22
C THR A 176 -3.52 5.62 19.56
N PHE A 177 -4.77 5.29 19.86
CA PHE A 177 -5.45 5.77 21.07
C PHE A 177 -5.36 4.82 22.28
N ASN A 178 -5.03 3.54 22.10
CA ASN A 178 -4.85 2.61 23.24
C ASN A 178 -3.59 2.88 24.10
N MET A 179 -2.72 3.82 23.72
CA MET A 179 -1.62 4.27 24.60
C MET A 179 -2.05 5.32 25.65
N VAL A 180 -3.28 5.85 25.60
CA VAL A 180 -3.76 6.86 26.58
C VAL A 180 -4.38 6.23 27.84
N VAL A 181 -4.67 4.92 27.83
CA VAL A 181 -5.32 4.22 28.96
C VAL A 181 -4.39 3.17 29.57
N LEU A 182 -3.22 3.60 30.03
CA LEU A 182 -2.43 2.87 31.03
C LEU A 182 -1.80 3.89 31.97
N TYR A 183 -2.58 4.31 32.98
CA TYR A 183 -2.10 4.94 34.21
C TYR A 183 -2.20 3.93 35.35
#